data_AF-G4Z8R8-F1
#
_entry.id   AF-G4Z8R8-F1
#
_cell.length_a   1.000
_cell.length_b   1.000
_cell.length_c   1.000
_cell.angle_alpha   90.00
_cell.angle_beta   90.00
_cell.angle_gamma   90.00
#
_symmetry.space_group_name_H-M   'P 1'
#
loop_
_entity.id
_entity.type
_entity.pdbx_description
1 polymer ?
#
loop_
_entity_poly.entity_id
_entity_poly.type
_entity_poly.pdbx_seq_one_letter_code
_entity_poly.pdbx_strand_id
1 'polypeptide(L)'
;MVAAAGHKTQKFPAMLPMQHPYEEDEFFVRDCYETLYDEVIEELFTKGKHCVTITGAPGNGKSIFYAYFFQRFRHDPDRQHFVILTTAFTQKSKIIQAAAFKGERDEAIGRSVWPFSPEFNTSVWQATGDDILRLYDGPPSVEVPYPEKMVCFTSPNENWFGKFDKDRTKQTLYMPVWTPAELWTAATLLGYDRRDPPLTEDMINDRFEKFGGVAREGLELSERFVQSHLERLEAAIKEMAPDVLLERISTAEFEERSKLIRYLRGISEGAAFRGYLVEMKAHELLVHGMNGKGIVAVLKSLGLFNNAIKHPRSVVLIFVGPEPKPDQERLKSAQTIPWDLLANSESVDILPGVGVEKKHELERIHIRTVEDLREAVVPKTTAQKEFFKRHNLGSYVRILSKFDRGRKSIRDMLQGIPQYVWEVM
;
A
#
# COMPACT_ATOMS: atom_id res chain seq x y z
N MET A 1 -7.10 -7.76 33.74
CA MET A 1 -6.89 -6.30 33.82
C MET A 1 -6.78 -5.77 32.40
N VAL A 2 -7.78 -5.02 31.95
CA VAL A 2 -7.86 -4.43 30.61
C VAL A 2 -7.23 -3.04 30.71
N ALA A 3 -6.11 -2.82 30.01
CA ALA A 3 -5.46 -1.52 29.96
C ALA A 3 -6.25 -0.55 29.06
N ALA A 4 -6.22 0.72 29.43
CA ALA A 4 -7.11 1.78 29.00
C ALA A 4 -7.10 2.06 27.49
N ALA A 5 -8.28 2.23 26.91
CA ALA A 5 -8.49 2.80 25.59
C ALA A 5 -8.16 4.31 25.61
N GLY A 6 -6.89 4.64 25.39
CA GLY A 6 -6.50 5.99 24.98
C GLY A 6 -7.11 6.29 23.60
N HIS A 7 -7.63 7.49 23.40
CA HIS A 7 -8.28 7.89 22.16
C HIS A 7 -7.39 7.58 20.94
N LYS A 8 -7.88 6.72 20.04
CA LYS A 8 -7.18 6.36 18.79
C LYS A 8 -7.35 7.40 17.68
N THR A 9 -7.81 8.61 17.98
CA THR A 9 -7.82 9.76 17.07
C THR A 9 -7.05 10.92 17.68
N GLN A 10 -6.42 11.73 16.82
CA GLN A 10 -5.71 12.94 17.22
C GLN A 10 -6.07 14.09 16.28
N LYS A 11 -6.08 15.31 16.81
CA LYS A 11 -6.31 16.51 15.99
C LYS A 11 -5.19 16.71 14.99
N PHE A 12 -5.54 17.07 13.76
CA PHE A 12 -4.56 17.38 12.75
C PHE A 12 -3.86 18.73 13.05
N PRO A 13 -2.53 18.85 12.91
CA PRO A 13 -1.84 20.12 13.18
C PRO A 13 -2.10 21.15 12.07
N ALA A 14 -2.88 22.19 12.37
CA ALA A 14 -3.40 23.16 11.39
C ALA A 14 -2.34 23.91 10.55
N MET A 15 -1.12 24.05 11.05
CA MET A 15 -0.05 24.78 10.36
C MET A 15 0.97 23.89 9.64
N LEU A 16 0.78 22.57 9.70
CA LEU A 16 1.72 21.60 9.16
C LEU A 16 1.66 21.57 7.63
N PRO A 17 2.78 21.85 6.91
CA PRO A 17 2.85 21.70 5.47
C PRO A 17 2.65 20.25 5.04
N MET A 18 1.79 20.02 4.04
CA MET A 18 1.49 18.69 3.49
C MET A 18 1.66 18.68 1.96
N GLN A 19 2.13 17.57 1.40
CA GLN A 19 2.20 17.33 -0.05
C GLN A 19 0.79 17.33 -0.66
N HIS A 20 -0.16 16.74 0.04
CA HIS A 20 -1.57 16.73 -0.27
C HIS A 20 -2.33 17.29 0.93
N PRO A 21 -3.17 18.33 0.75
CA PRO A 21 -3.99 18.85 1.84
C PRO A 21 -4.77 17.74 2.54
N TYR A 22 -4.85 17.84 3.87
CA TYR A 22 -5.71 16.99 4.68
C TYR A 22 -6.94 17.81 5.08
N GLU A 23 -8.12 17.33 4.72
CA GLU A 23 -9.37 18.10 4.84
C GLU A 23 -10.11 17.84 6.16
N GLU A 24 -9.69 16.82 6.93
CA GLU A 24 -10.34 16.42 8.16
C GLU A 24 -9.64 17.01 9.40
N ASP A 25 -10.40 17.28 10.45
CA ASP A 25 -9.88 17.89 11.69
C ASP A 25 -9.12 16.90 12.57
N GLU A 26 -9.38 15.60 12.40
CA GLU A 26 -8.78 14.52 13.17
C GLU A 26 -8.32 13.40 12.26
N PHE A 27 -7.28 12.68 12.70
CA PHE A 27 -6.77 11.49 12.03
C PHE A 27 -6.71 10.31 12.99
N PHE A 28 -6.85 9.10 12.44
CA PHE A 28 -6.71 7.85 13.20
C PHE A 28 -5.24 7.52 13.47
N VAL A 29 -4.92 7.22 14.72
CA VAL A 29 -3.60 6.78 15.18
C VAL A 29 -3.52 5.26 15.08
N ARG A 30 -2.66 4.77 14.20
CA ARG A 30 -2.44 3.35 13.98
C ARG A 30 -1.57 2.76 15.08
N ASP A 31 -1.80 1.51 15.42
CA ASP A 31 -1.01 0.80 16.44
C ASP A 31 0.48 0.71 16.04
N CYS A 32 0.80 0.70 14.75
CA CYS A 32 2.18 0.68 14.25
C CYS A 32 2.93 2.02 14.35
N TYR A 33 2.24 3.13 14.64
CA TYR A 33 2.87 4.46 14.68
C TYR A 33 3.87 4.60 15.80
N GLU A 34 3.58 4.01 16.96
CA GLU A 34 4.49 4.06 18.10
C GLU A 34 5.81 3.35 17.79
N THR A 35 5.75 2.11 17.30
CA THR A 35 6.94 1.35 16.91
C THR A 35 7.74 2.06 15.82
N LEU A 36 7.09 2.54 14.76
CA LEU A 36 7.77 3.28 13.69
C LEU A 36 8.41 4.58 14.19
N TYR A 37 7.75 5.28 15.12
CA TYR A 37 8.30 6.49 15.72
C TYR A 37 9.58 6.18 16.49
N ASP A 38 9.53 5.18 17.37
CA ASP A 38 10.68 4.80 18.19
C ASP A 38 11.86 4.33 17.32
N GLU A 39 11.60 3.60 16.23
CA GLU A 39 12.61 3.22 15.24
C GLU A 39 13.27 4.43 14.57
N VAL A 40 12.50 5.44 14.16
CA VAL A 40 13.05 6.68 13.56
C VAL A 40 13.95 7.41 14.55
N ILE A 41 13.52 7.52 15.81
CA ILE A 41 14.30 8.16 16.86
C ILE A 41 15.61 7.41 17.11
N GLU A 42 15.55 6.08 17.22
CA GLU A 42 16.73 5.25 17.43
C GLU A 42 17.74 5.43 16.29
N GLU A 43 17.27 5.39 15.04
CA GLU A 43 18.14 5.58 13.87
C GLU A 43 18.81 6.96 13.86
N LEU A 44 18.04 8.04 14.11
CA LEU A 44 18.56 9.41 14.07
C LEU A 44 19.49 9.76 15.24
N PHE A 45 19.10 9.40 16.47
CA PHE A 45 19.73 9.94 17.68
C PHE A 45 20.63 8.93 18.41
N THR A 46 20.40 7.63 18.22
CA THR A 46 21.23 6.59 18.86
C THR A 46 22.24 6.01 17.87
N LYS A 47 21.80 5.68 16.66
CA LYS A 47 22.64 5.04 15.64
C LYS A 47 23.31 6.02 14.68
N GLY A 48 23.16 7.32 14.91
CA GLY A 48 23.85 8.39 14.19
C GLY A 48 23.51 8.51 12.69
N LYS A 49 22.34 8.02 12.26
CA LYS A 49 21.86 8.31 10.90
C LYS A 49 21.49 9.78 10.81
N HIS A 50 21.77 10.40 9.67
CA HIS A 50 21.36 11.78 9.41
C HIS A 50 20.06 11.85 8.61
N CYS A 51 19.67 10.78 7.91
CA CYS A 51 18.44 10.74 7.11
C CYS A 51 17.68 9.43 7.28
N VAL A 52 16.40 9.51 7.63
CA VAL A 52 15.48 8.37 7.65
C VAL A 52 14.34 8.61 6.67
N THR A 53 14.10 7.70 5.73
CA THR A 53 12.96 7.75 4.82
C THR A 53 11.89 6.75 5.23
N ILE A 54 10.66 7.21 5.43
CA ILE A 54 9.47 6.36 5.60
C ILE A 54 8.78 6.22 4.24
N THR A 55 8.67 4.98 3.77
CA THR A 55 8.04 4.66 2.48
C THR A 55 7.01 3.54 2.59
N GLY A 56 6.34 3.24 1.47
CA GLY A 56 5.29 2.23 1.36
C GLY A 56 4.24 2.64 0.32
N ALA A 57 3.21 1.81 0.12
CA ALA A 57 2.19 2.05 -0.88
C ALA A 57 1.61 3.49 -0.78
N PRO A 58 1.61 4.30 -1.85
CA PRO A 58 0.84 5.53 -1.97
C PRO A 58 -0.57 5.36 -1.40
N GLY A 59 -1.03 6.34 -0.61
CA GLY A 59 -2.32 6.25 0.07
C GLY A 59 -2.36 5.39 1.34
N ASN A 60 -1.27 4.72 1.75
CA ASN A 60 -1.22 3.93 2.99
C ASN A 60 -1.13 4.76 4.29
N GLY A 61 -1.06 6.10 4.21
CA GLY A 61 -1.08 6.98 5.39
C GLY A 61 0.27 7.53 5.87
N LYS A 62 1.33 7.53 5.04
CA LYS A 62 2.64 8.12 5.42
C LYS A 62 2.55 9.59 5.85
N SER A 63 1.80 10.42 5.12
CA SER A 63 1.64 11.84 5.47
C SER A 63 0.86 12.02 6.79
N ILE A 64 0.00 11.06 7.14
CA ILE A 64 -0.67 11.04 8.45
C ILE A 64 0.30 10.61 9.56
N PHE A 65 1.16 9.63 9.29
CA PHE A 65 2.25 9.28 10.22
C PHE A 65 3.23 10.45 10.42
N TYR A 66 3.51 11.24 9.38
CA TYR A 66 4.26 12.49 9.49
C TYR A 66 3.61 13.48 10.48
N ALA A 67 2.29 13.65 10.44
CA ALA A 67 1.57 14.49 11.39
C ALA A 67 1.66 13.94 12.83
N TYR A 68 1.49 12.63 13.00
CA TYR A 68 1.70 11.96 14.28
C TYR A 68 3.13 12.14 14.80
N PHE A 69 4.13 11.91 13.95
CA PHE A 69 5.54 12.05 14.30
C PHE A 69 5.84 13.47 14.76
N PHE A 70 5.38 14.47 13.99
CA PHE A 70 5.51 15.88 14.32
C PHE A 70 4.93 16.18 15.71
N GLN A 71 3.70 15.72 15.99
CA GLN A 71 3.05 15.93 17.29
C GLN A 71 3.74 15.20 18.44
N ARG A 72 4.12 13.93 18.27
CA ARG A 72 4.79 13.19 19.34
C ARG A 72 6.17 13.78 19.64
N PHE A 73 6.93 14.17 18.61
CA PHE A 73 8.27 14.77 18.77
C PHE A 73 8.25 16.12 19.50
N ARG A 74 7.31 17.00 19.15
CA ARG A 74 7.27 18.35 19.74
C ARG A 74 6.78 18.39 21.20
N HIS A 75 6.00 17.39 21.62
CA HIS A 75 5.47 17.27 22.98
C HIS A 75 6.36 16.42 23.89
N ASP A 76 7.44 15.85 23.35
CA ASP A 76 8.44 15.16 24.15
C ASP A 76 9.24 16.21 24.96
N PRO A 77 9.19 16.18 26.31
CA PRO A 77 9.88 17.16 27.16
C PRO A 77 11.38 17.25 26.88
N ASP A 78 12.01 16.13 26.53
CA ASP A 78 13.44 16.06 26.25
C ASP A 78 13.80 16.68 24.90
N ARG A 79 12.80 17.00 24.06
CA ARG A 79 12.99 17.49 22.68
C ARG A 79 12.44 18.89 22.45
N GLN A 80 11.89 19.54 23.47
CA GLN A 80 11.35 20.90 23.35
C GLN A 80 12.40 21.95 22.93
N HIS A 81 13.69 21.64 23.10
CA HIS A 81 14.79 22.50 22.66
C HIS A 81 14.97 22.52 21.13
N PHE A 82 14.51 21.48 20.42
CA PHE A 82 14.63 21.39 18.96
C PHE A 82 13.81 22.44 18.22
N VAL A 83 14.35 22.89 17.10
CA VAL A 83 13.59 23.55 16.03
C VAL A 83 13.20 22.50 14.99
N ILE A 84 11.91 22.39 14.72
CA ILE A 84 11.38 21.44 13.73
C ILE A 84 11.08 22.21 12.44
N LEU A 85 11.82 21.90 11.38
CA LEU A 85 11.63 22.47 10.05
C LEU A 85 10.83 21.49 9.19
N THR A 86 9.62 21.87 8.87
CA THR A 86 8.69 21.07 8.08
C THR A 86 8.62 21.57 6.66
N THR A 87 8.66 20.68 5.67
CA THR A 87 8.57 21.07 4.24
C THR A 87 7.75 20.07 3.45
N ALA A 88 6.82 20.57 2.66
CA ALA A 88 6.05 19.79 1.70
C ALA A 88 6.64 19.90 0.29
N PHE A 89 6.76 18.77 -0.40
CA PHE A 89 7.25 18.67 -1.77
C PHE A 89 6.21 18.03 -2.67
N THR A 90 6.16 18.44 -3.93
CA THR A 90 5.46 17.70 -5.00
C THR A 90 6.16 16.38 -5.30
N GLN A 91 5.51 15.47 -6.02
CA GLN A 91 6.14 14.22 -6.49
C GLN A 91 7.36 14.46 -7.41
N LYS A 92 7.43 15.63 -8.04
CA LYS A 92 8.56 16.08 -8.87
C LYS A 92 9.60 16.86 -8.06
N SER A 93 9.59 16.74 -6.74
CA SER A 93 10.56 17.33 -5.83
C SER A 93 10.63 18.87 -5.82
N LYS A 94 9.54 19.53 -6.23
CA LYS A 94 9.38 20.98 -6.08
C LYS A 94 8.76 21.31 -4.73
N ILE A 95 9.27 22.32 -4.04
CA ILE A 95 8.73 22.77 -2.75
C ILE A 95 7.34 23.40 -2.95
N ILE A 96 6.43 23.09 -2.03
CA ILE A 96 5.07 23.64 -1.96
C ILE A 96 4.99 24.66 -0.84
N GLN A 97 5.41 24.27 0.36
CA GLN A 97 5.32 25.08 1.58
C GLN A 97 6.37 24.61 2.59
N ALA A 98 6.84 25.52 3.43
CA ALA A 98 7.68 25.22 4.59
C ALA A 98 7.18 25.96 5.85
N ALA A 99 7.42 25.38 7.01
CA ALA A 99 7.12 25.98 8.30
C ALA A 99 8.11 25.53 9.38
N ALA A 100 8.45 26.44 10.29
CA ALA A 100 9.33 26.18 11.43
C ALA A 100 8.53 26.21 12.74
N PHE A 101 8.84 25.28 13.65
CA PHE A 101 8.20 25.15 14.96
C PHE A 101 9.23 25.00 16.07
N LYS A 102 8.89 25.43 17.28
CA LYS A 102 9.72 25.23 18.48
C LYS A 102 8.84 24.95 19.70
N GLY A 103 9.14 23.83 20.37
CA GLY A 103 8.36 23.34 21.51
C GLY A 103 6.88 23.11 21.20
N GLU A 104 6.04 23.28 22.22
CA GLU A 104 4.61 22.94 22.19
C GLU A 104 3.70 24.03 21.60
N ARG A 105 4.26 25.17 21.15
CA ARG A 105 3.45 26.28 20.60
C ARG A 105 2.83 25.91 19.26
N ASP A 106 1.50 25.84 19.17
CA ASP A 106 0.81 25.46 17.92
C ASP A 106 1.08 26.39 16.74
N GLU A 107 1.43 27.64 17.02
CA GLU A 107 1.84 28.59 16.00
C GLU A 107 3.26 28.33 15.50
N ALA A 108 3.42 28.29 14.18
CA ALA A 108 4.72 28.25 13.55
C ALA A 108 5.47 29.56 13.82
N ILE A 109 6.76 29.46 14.16
CA ILE A 109 7.65 30.61 14.33
C ILE A 109 8.07 31.25 13.00
N GLY A 110 7.78 30.57 11.88
CA GLY A 110 7.95 31.09 10.52
C GLY A 110 7.29 30.17 9.49
N ARG A 111 6.75 30.74 8.40
CA ARG A 111 6.07 29.99 7.33
C ARG A 111 6.31 30.62 5.96
N SER A 112 6.26 29.80 4.91
CA SER A 112 6.22 30.28 3.53
C SER A 112 5.62 29.27 2.58
N VAL A 113 5.04 29.80 1.52
CA VAL A 113 4.36 29.06 0.46
C VAL A 113 5.06 29.41 -0.85
N TRP A 114 5.18 28.45 -1.76
CA TRP A 114 5.76 28.68 -3.08
C TRP A 114 4.84 29.55 -3.96
N PRO A 115 5.38 30.54 -4.71
CA PRO A 115 6.78 30.98 -4.75
C PRO A 115 7.18 31.72 -3.47
N PHE A 116 8.39 31.42 -2.95
CA PHE A 116 8.85 32.01 -1.70
C PHE A 116 8.88 33.54 -1.76
N SER A 117 8.43 34.19 -0.68
CA SER A 117 8.64 35.63 -0.53
C SER A 117 10.15 35.94 -0.41
N PRO A 118 10.61 37.10 -0.90
CA PRO A 118 12.00 37.54 -0.75
C PRO A 118 12.47 37.56 0.71
N GLU A 119 11.58 37.81 1.68
CA GLU A 119 11.95 37.85 3.11
C GLU A 119 12.16 36.46 3.73
N PHE A 120 11.57 35.40 3.16
CA PHE A 120 11.64 34.05 3.71
C PHE A 120 12.85 33.24 3.22
N ASN A 121 13.45 33.65 2.10
CA ASN A 121 14.34 32.80 1.29
C ASN A 121 15.71 32.50 1.94
N THR A 122 15.96 32.98 3.16
CA THR A 122 17.30 32.97 3.76
C THR A 122 17.30 32.44 5.20
N SER A 123 16.39 32.86 6.08
CA SER A 123 16.53 32.60 7.53
C SER A 123 16.07 31.21 8.00
N VAL A 124 15.00 30.64 7.41
CA VAL A 124 14.47 29.34 7.84
C VAL A 124 15.27 28.16 7.27
N TRP A 125 15.80 28.32 6.06
CA TRP A 125 16.65 27.31 5.41
C TRP A 125 18.11 27.32 5.87
N GLN A 126 18.60 28.46 6.36
CA GLN A 126 19.95 28.60 6.92
C GLN A 126 20.04 28.27 8.41
N ALA A 127 18.93 27.90 9.06
CA ALA A 127 19.00 27.41 10.42
C ALA A 127 19.81 26.10 10.40
N THR A 128 21.01 26.14 10.98
CA THR A 128 21.93 25.00 11.10
C THR A 128 22.21 24.72 12.57
N GLY A 129 22.63 23.50 12.89
CA GLY A 129 22.97 23.09 14.25
C GLY A 129 22.38 21.73 14.63
N ASP A 130 22.84 21.20 15.76
CA ASP A 130 22.50 19.86 16.22
C ASP A 130 21.05 19.73 16.72
N ASP A 131 20.43 20.85 17.10
CA ASP A 131 19.07 20.95 17.64
C ASP A 131 18.02 21.25 16.55
N ILE A 132 18.29 20.84 15.30
CA ILE A 132 17.35 21.04 14.19
C ILE A 132 16.97 19.70 13.59
N LEU A 133 15.65 19.45 13.53
CA LEU A 133 15.08 18.30 12.85
C LEU A 133 14.28 18.74 11.64
N ARG A 134 14.61 18.21 10.47
CA ARG A 134 13.86 18.44 9.23
C ARG A 134 12.86 17.32 8.99
N LEU A 135 11.59 17.65 8.75
CA LEU A 135 10.54 16.69 8.43
C LEU A 135 9.94 17.02 7.07
N TYR A 136 10.04 16.11 6.11
CA TYR A 136 9.62 16.35 4.74
C TYR A 136 8.46 15.46 4.34
N ASP A 137 7.35 16.03 3.87
CA ASP A 137 6.26 15.29 3.25
C ASP A 137 6.41 15.38 1.72
N GLY A 138 6.75 14.26 1.10
CA GLY A 138 7.16 14.14 -0.31
C GLY A 138 8.68 14.16 -0.53
N PRO A 139 9.14 13.72 -1.72
CA PRO A 139 10.56 13.50 -1.99
C PRO A 139 11.27 14.81 -2.33
N PRO A 140 12.34 15.21 -1.63
CA PRO A 140 13.09 16.43 -1.96
C PRO A 140 14.06 16.21 -3.14
N SER A 141 14.46 17.30 -3.80
CA SER A 141 15.40 17.25 -4.93
C SER A 141 16.86 17.23 -4.48
N VAL A 142 17.13 17.69 -3.26
CA VAL A 142 18.44 17.75 -2.62
C VAL A 142 18.28 17.25 -1.19
N GLU A 143 19.27 16.50 -0.70
CA GLU A 143 19.34 16.06 0.69
C GLU A 143 19.80 17.17 1.62
N VAL A 144 19.64 16.96 2.93
CA VAL A 144 20.22 17.87 3.92
C VAL A 144 21.71 17.55 4.08
N PRO A 145 22.59 18.55 4.23
CA PRO A 145 24.00 18.28 4.41
C PRO A 145 24.25 17.54 5.73
N TYR A 146 25.11 16.53 5.71
CA TYR A 146 25.60 15.90 6.94
C TYR A 146 26.31 16.95 7.82
N PRO A 147 26.08 16.98 9.16
CA PRO A 147 25.37 15.99 9.98
C PRO A 147 23.91 16.31 10.30
N GLU A 148 23.25 17.21 9.55
CA GLU A 148 21.88 17.63 9.84
C GLU A 148 20.89 16.46 9.77
N LYS A 149 19.94 16.41 10.71
CA LYS A 149 18.98 15.31 10.81
C LYS A 149 17.71 15.59 10.01
N MET A 150 17.26 14.60 9.24
CA MET A 150 16.02 14.65 8.49
C MET A 150 15.21 13.35 8.54
N VAL A 151 13.88 13.50 8.47
CA VAL A 151 12.95 12.42 8.19
C VAL A 151 12.17 12.77 6.93
N CYS A 152 12.14 11.88 5.94
CA CYS A 152 11.40 12.04 4.69
C CYS A 152 10.25 11.04 4.62
N PHE A 153 9.03 11.51 4.44
CA PHE A 153 7.82 10.70 4.32
C PHE A 153 7.38 10.75 2.86
N THR A 154 7.65 9.70 2.10
CA THR A 154 7.39 9.73 0.66
C THR A 154 6.92 8.37 0.16
N SER A 155 6.10 8.41 -0.90
CA SER A 155 5.91 7.22 -1.72
C SER A 155 7.22 6.80 -2.41
N PRO A 156 7.32 5.54 -2.87
CA PRO A 156 8.36 5.08 -3.77
C PRO A 156 8.69 6.13 -4.85
N ASN A 157 9.95 6.56 -4.91
CA ASN A 157 10.45 7.59 -5.83
C ASN A 157 11.89 7.25 -6.23
N GLU A 158 12.06 6.75 -7.45
CA GLU A 158 13.34 6.23 -7.94
C GLU A 158 14.49 7.26 -7.83
N ASN A 159 14.22 8.53 -8.18
CA ASN A 159 15.20 9.60 -8.10
C ASN A 159 15.68 9.88 -6.67
N TRP A 160 14.79 9.73 -5.68
CA TRP A 160 15.13 9.87 -4.27
C TRP A 160 15.90 8.65 -3.79
N PHE A 161 15.38 7.43 -4.02
CA PHE A 161 15.99 6.20 -3.54
C PHE A 161 17.35 5.89 -4.18
N GLY A 162 17.58 6.26 -5.44
CA GLY A 162 18.89 6.13 -6.08
C GLY A 162 20.02 6.91 -5.39
N LYS A 163 19.71 7.81 -4.44
CA LYS A 163 20.68 8.52 -3.60
C LYS A 163 21.03 7.81 -2.29
N PHE A 164 20.36 6.70 -1.98
CA PHE A 164 20.54 5.92 -0.76
C PHE A 164 21.43 4.69 -0.98
N ASP A 165 21.54 4.22 -2.22
CA ASP A 165 22.18 2.99 -2.72
C ASP A 165 23.67 2.77 -2.35
N LYS A 166 24.28 3.66 -1.57
CA LYS A 166 25.68 3.56 -1.09
C LYS A 166 25.94 4.24 0.25
N ASP A 167 24.93 4.87 0.85
CA ASP A 167 25.14 5.78 1.96
C ASP A 167 24.66 5.20 3.30
N ARG A 168 25.62 4.63 4.03
CA ARG A 168 25.40 4.03 5.36
C ARG A 168 24.94 5.03 6.42
N THR A 169 24.95 6.33 6.15
CA THR A 169 24.42 7.36 7.05
C THR A 169 22.93 7.62 6.84
N LYS A 170 22.29 6.90 5.91
CA LYS A 170 20.86 6.95 5.61
C LYS A 170 20.14 5.65 5.98
N GLN A 171 18.82 5.70 6.18
CA GLN A 171 17.95 4.55 6.43
C GLN A 171 16.63 4.70 5.68
N THR A 172 16.04 3.59 5.23
CA THR A 172 14.62 3.56 4.82
C THR A 172 13.86 2.56 5.69
N LEU A 173 12.65 2.93 6.13
CA LEU A 173 11.71 2.11 6.87
C LEU A 173 10.39 2.01 6.08
N TYR A 174 9.67 0.90 6.27
CA TYR A 174 8.44 0.61 5.54
C TYR A 174 7.23 0.69 6.44
N MET A 175 6.28 1.54 6.04
CA MET A 175 4.98 1.61 6.69
C MET A 175 4.11 0.44 6.24
N PRO A 176 3.58 -0.37 7.18
CA PRO A 176 2.77 -1.54 6.84
C PRO A 176 1.43 -1.12 6.21
N VAL A 177 0.86 -2.00 5.39
CA VAL A 177 -0.51 -1.85 4.89
C VAL A 177 -1.52 -1.94 6.03
N TRP A 178 -2.74 -1.46 5.79
CA TRP A 178 -3.81 -1.53 6.78
C TRP A 178 -4.43 -2.92 6.81
N THR A 179 -5.02 -3.31 7.94
CA THR A 179 -5.89 -4.50 8.02
C THR A 179 -7.37 -4.10 7.87
N PRO A 180 -8.28 -5.02 7.50
CA PRO A 180 -9.71 -4.71 7.43
C PRO A 180 -10.27 -4.20 8.77
N ALA A 181 -9.89 -4.86 9.86
CA ALA A 181 -10.29 -4.46 11.21
C ALA A 181 -9.78 -3.06 11.59
N GLU A 182 -8.54 -2.74 11.19
CA GLU A 182 -7.96 -1.41 11.39
C GLU A 182 -8.70 -0.33 10.58
N LEU A 183 -9.01 -0.60 9.31
CA LEU A 183 -9.79 0.30 8.46
C LEU A 183 -11.19 0.53 9.02
N TRP A 184 -11.89 -0.53 9.43
CA TRP A 184 -13.22 -0.41 10.01
C TRP A 184 -13.23 0.36 11.33
N THR A 185 -12.23 0.10 12.18
CA THR A 185 -12.04 0.86 13.43
C THR A 185 -11.83 2.35 13.13
N ALA A 186 -10.97 2.67 12.16
CA ALA A 186 -10.73 4.05 11.77
C ALA A 186 -11.99 4.72 11.20
N ALA A 187 -12.72 4.05 10.31
CA ALA A 187 -13.97 4.55 9.75
C ALA A 187 -15.00 4.87 10.85
N THR A 188 -15.14 3.99 11.85
CA THR A 188 -16.06 4.17 12.96
C THR A 188 -15.65 5.34 13.86
N LEU A 189 -14.36 5.45 14.19
CA LEU A 189 -13.86 6.50 15.07
C LEU A 189 -13.84 7.87 14.41
N LEU A 190 -13.63 7.93 13.10
CA LEU A 190 -13.72 9.16 12.30
C LEU A 190 -15.16 9.48 11.88
N GLY A 191 -16.13 8.62 12.21
CA GLY A 191 -17.56 8.82 11.93
C GLY A 191 -17.95 8.66 10.47
N TYR A 192 -17.12 8.01 9.64
CA TYR A 192 -17.41 7.74 8.23
C TYR A 192 -18.55 6.74 8.05
N ASP A 193 -18.77 5.86 9.04
CA ASP A 193 -19.90 4.93 9.14
C ASP A 193 -21.25 5.63 9.31
N ARG A 194 -21.24 6.92 9.67
CA ARG A 194 -22.43 7.74 9.94
C ARG A 194 -22.63 8.89 8.95
N ARG A 195 -21.76 9.01 7.93
CA ARG A 195 -21.93 10.00 6.85
C ARG A 195 -23.07 9.57 5.92
N ASP A 196 -23.45 10.47 5.01
CA ASP A 196 -24.47 10.20 3.98
C ASP A 196 -23.85 10.34 2.57
N PRO A 197 -23.68 9.23 1.81
CA PRO A 197 -23.94 7.85 2.20
C PRO A 197 -22.90 7.30 3.21
N PRO A 198 -23.26 6.32 4.05
CA PRO A 198 -22.35 5.78 5.06
C PRO A 198 -21.33 4.83 4.45
N LEU A 199 -20.08 4.87 4.94
CA LEU A 199 -19.08 3.86 4.63
C LEU A 199 -19.36 2.61 5.46
N THR A 200 -19.67 1.49 4.82
CA THR A 200 -20.00 0.22 5.52
C THR A 200 -18.79 -0.70 5.62
N GLU A 201 -18.84 -1.63 6.58
CA GLU A 201 -17.81 -2.67 6.75
C GLU A 201 -17.68 -3.55 5.50
N ASP A 202 -18.79 -3.88 4.83
CA ASP A 202 -18.80 -4.65 3.58
C ASP A 202 -18.09 -3.92 2.44
N MET A 203 -18.30 -2.60 2.31
CA MET A 203 -17.56 -1.78 1.33
C MET A 203 -16.07 -1.78 1.62
N ILE A 204 -15.66 -1.65 2.89
CA ILE A 204 -14.24 -1.71 3.28
C ILE A 204 -13.65 -3.09 2.95
N ASN A 205 -14.37 -4.18 3.22
CA ASN A 205 -13.91 -5.53 2.91
C ASN A 205 -13.77 -5.75 1.39
N ASP A 206 -14.75 -5.34 0.60
CA ASP A 206 -14.69 -5.41 -0.87
C ASP A 206 -13.50 -4.59 -1.43
N ARG A 207 -13.31 -3.37 -0.93
CA ARG A 207 -12.18 -2.51 -1.33
C ARG A 207 -10.85 -3.07 -0.85
N PHE A 208 -10.79 -3.68 0.32
CA PHE A 208 -9.60 -4.35 0.81
C PHE A 208 -9.19 -5.51 -0.11
N GLU A 209 -10.16 -6.28 -0.59
CA GLU A 209 -9.94 -7.32 -1.58
C GLU A 209 -9.47 -6.79 -2.95
N LYS A 210 -9.73 -5.51 -3.27
CA LYS A 210 -9.35 -4.87 -4.54
C LYS A 210 -8.03 -4.09 -4.47
N PHE A 211 -7.74 -3.46 -3.33
CA PHE A 211 -6.62 -2.52 -3.16
C PHE A 211 -5.63 -2.93 -2.06
N GLY A 212 -5.77 -4.12 -1.46
CA GLY A 212 -4.74 -4.71 -0.62
C GLY A 212 -4.39 -3.94 0.65
N GLY A 213 -5.35 -3.21 1.24
CA GLY A 213 -5.15 -2.48 2.50
C GLY A 213 -4.54 -1.08 2.34
N VAL A 214 -4.69 -0.44 1.17
CA VAL A 214 -4.41 0.99 1.03
C VAL A 214 -5.57 1.80 1.62
N ALA A 215 -5.27 2.65 2.60
CA ALA A 215 -6.28 3.40 3.35
C ALA A 215 -7.03 4.42 2.51
N ARG A 216 -6.37 5.07 1.54
CA ARG A 216 -7.02 6.04 0.66
C ARG A 216 -8.22 5.42 -0.06
N GLU A 217 -8.02 4.29 -0.74
CA GLU A 217 -9.09 3.58 -1.43
C GLU A 217 -10.05 2.91 -0.44
N GLY A 218 -9.55 2.34 0.67
CA GLY A 218 -10.37 1.68 1.67
C GLY A 218 -11.37 2.61 2.37
N LEU A 219 -10.94 3.81 2.73
CA LEU A 219 -11.72 4.80 3.50
C LEU A 219 -12.40 5.87 2.62
N GLU A 220 -12.31 5.77 1.30
CA GLU A 220 -12.86 6.77 0.37
C GLU A 220 -14.40 6.88 0.49
N LEU A 221 -14.94 8.10 0.50
CA LEU A 221 -16.39 8.33 0.56
C LEU A 221 -17.00 8.40 -0.85
N SER A 222 -16.20 8.74 -1.86
CA SER A 222 -16.60 8.83 -3.26
C SER A 222 -16.47 7.48 -3.99
N GLU A 223 -17.59 6.81 -4.23
CA GLU A 223 -17.62 5.59 -5.07
C GLU A 223 -17.05 5.82 -6.47
N ARG A 224 -17.24 7.00 -7.04
CA ARG A 224 -16.66 7.37 -8.33
C ARG A 224 -15.13 7.35 -8.30
N PHE A 225 -14.52 7.80 -7.21
CA PHE A 225 -13.07 7.77 -7.05
C PHE A 225 -12.57 6.33 -7.00
N VAL A 226 -13.21 5.48 -6.19
CA VAL A 226 -12.87 4.06 -6.04
C VAL A 226 -12.94 3.34 -7.38
N GLN A 227 -14.03 3.54 -8.13
CA GLN A 227 -14.22 2.94 -9.44
C GLN A 227 -13.14 3.38 -10.44
N SER A 228 -12.80 4.67 -10.48
CA SER A 228 -11.73 5.17 -11.35
C SER A 228 -10.36 4.58 -11.01
N HIS A 229 -10.07 4.36 -9.72
CA HIS A 229 -8.83 3.72 -9.30
C HIS A 229 -8.81 2.22 -9.63
N LEU A 230 -9.95 1.53 -9.54
CA LEU A 230 -10.07 0.15 -9.97
C LEU A 230 -9.81 0.01 -11.48
N GLU A 231 -10.41 0.86 -12.30
CA GLU A 231 -10.20 0.86 -13.76
C GLU A 231 -8.73 1.09 -14.14
N ARG A 232 -8.03 1.97 -13.42
CA ARG A 232 -6.58 2.18 -13.60
C ARG A 232 -5.77 0.94 -13.23
N LEU A 233 -6.12 0.29 -12.13
CA LEU A 233 -5.48 -0.96 -11.70
C LEU A 233 -5.66 -2.06 -12.76
N GLU A 234 -6.89 -2.24 -13.25
CA GLU A 234 -7.20 -3.21 -14.29
C GLU A 234 -6.47 -2.92 -15.61
N ALA A 235 -6.40 -1.64 -16.01
CA ALA A 235 -5.63 -1.22 -17.18
C ALA A 235 -4.13 -1.51 -17.01
N ALA A 236 -3.56 -1.22 -15.84
CA ALA A 236 -2.16 -1.50 -15.54
C ALA A 236 -1.85 -3.00 -15.59
N ILE A 237 -2.75 -3.84 -15.06
CA ILE A 237 -2.63 -5.31 -15.12
C ILE A 237 -2.66 -5.79 -16.58
N LYS A 238 -3.57 -5.24 -17.40
CA LYS A 238 -3.69 -5.59 -18.82
C LYS A 238 -2.42 -5.23 -19.60
N GLU A 239 -1.80 -4.09 -19.29
CA GLU A 239 -0.53 -3.68 -19.90
C GLU A 239 0.66 -4.60 -19.56
N MET A 240 0.53 -5.46 -18.54
CA MET A 240 1.55 -6.44 -18.17
C MET A 240 1.35 -7.82 -18.82
N ALA A 241 0.41 -7.93 -19.77
CA ALA A 241 0.29 -9.14 -20.56
C ALA A 241 1.56 -9.34 -21.43
N PRO A 242 2.16 -10.55 -21.47
CA PRO A 242 3.43 -10.79 -22.15
C PRO A 242 3.44 -10.40 -23.63
N ASP A 243 2.32 -10.62 -24.32
CA ASP A 243 2.09 -10.23 -25.71
C ASP A 243 2.16 -8.70 -25.89
N VAL A 244 1.49 -7.94 -25.01
CA VAL A 244 1.49 -6.47 -25.02
C VAL A 244 2.89 -5.91 -24.72
N LEU A 245 3.62 -6.52 -23.78
CA LEU A 245 4.98 -6.11 -23.43
C LEU A 245 5.98 -6.39 -24.55
N LEU A 246 5.87 -7.56 -25.19
CA LEU A 246 6.72 -7.93 -26.32
C LEU A 246 6.50 -7.00 -27.52
N GLU A 247 5.24 -6.63 -27.79
CA GLU A 247 4.90 -5.63 -28.80
C GLU A 247 5.56 -4.27 -28.48
N ARG A 248 5.41 -3.76 -27.25
CA ARG A 248 6.03 -2.48 -26.85
C ARG A 248 7.55 -2.48 -26.98
N ILE A 249 8.23 -3.55 -26.59
CA ILE A 249 9.70 -3.68 -26.73
C ILE A 249 10.11 -3.72 -28.21
N SER A 250 9.24 -4.27 -29.07
CA SER A 250 9.49 -4.34 -30.51
C SER A 250 9.32 -3.00 -31.22
N THR A 251 8.45 -2.12 -30.70
CA THR A 251 8.10 -0.82 -31.29
C THR A 251 8.76 0.40 -30.62
N ALA A 252 9.40 0.23 -29.46
CA ALA A 252 10.03 1.33 -28.71
C ALA A 252 11.28 1.90 -29.41
N GLU A 253 11.46 3.22 -29.32
CA GLU A 253 12.65 3.90 -29.84
C GLU A 253 13.94 3.43 -29.15
N PHE A 254 15.09 3.56 -29.81
CA PHE A 254 16.36 2.98 -29.35
C PHE A 254 16.75 3.36 -27.90
N GLU A 255 16.46 4.56 -27.42
CA GLU A 255 16.72 4.98 -26.03
C GLU A 255 15.77 4.34 -25.02
N GLU A 256 14.48 4.24 -25.34
CA GLU A 256 13.47 3.57 -24.51
C GLU A 256 13.70 2.06 -24.51
N ARG A 257 14.02 1.50 -25.67
CA ARG A 257 14.49 0.13 -25.87
C ARG A 257 15.80 -0.13 -25.12
N SER A 258 16.73 0.82 -25.07
CA SER A 258 17.99 0.69 -24.33
C SER A 258 17.79 0.81 -22.82
N LYS A 259 16.83 1.61 -22.33
CA LYS A 259 16.40 1.55 -20.93
C LYS A 259 15.82 0.16 -20.63
N LEU A 260 14.85 -0.29 -21.44
CA LEU A 260 14.25 -1.64 -21.39
C LEU A 260 15.28 -2.77 -21.45
N ILE A 261 16.33 -2.66 -22.27
CA ILE A 261 17.43 -3.63 -22.45
C ILE A 261 18.50 -3.51 -21.35
N ARG A 262 18.73 -2.31 -20.80
CA ARG A 262 19.68 -2.11 -19.68
C ARG A 262 19.15 -2.77 -18.40
N TYR A 263 17.83 -2.87 -18.24
CA TYR A 263 17.18 -3.73 -17.24
C TYR A 263 17.36 -5.24 -17.48
N LEU A 264 17.99 -5.66 -18.59
CA LEU A 264 18.25 -7.07 -18.93
C LEU A 264 19.74 -7.46 -18.90
N ARG A 265 20.68 -6.53 -18.65
CA ARG A 265 22.12 -6.84 -18.68
C ARG A 265 22.65 -7.27 -17.31
N GLY A 266 22.99 -8.56 -17.19
CA GLY A 266 23.67 -9.14 -16.04
C GLY A 266 23.38 -10.61 -15.76
N ILE A 267 22.45 -11.22 -16.51
CA ILE A 267 21.97 -12.59 -16.28
C ILE A 267 21.95 -13.34 -17.61
N SER A 268 22.39 -14.62 -17.60
CA SER A 268 22.47 -15.44 -18.80
C SER A 268 21.11 -15.60 -19.49
N GLU A 269 21.14 -15.68 -20.82
CA GLU A 269 19.98 -15.64 -21.73
C GLU A 269 18.86 -16.65 -21.41
N GLY A 270 19.14 -17.69 -20.60
CA GLY A 270 18.15 -18.69 -20.16
C GLY A 270 17.31 -18.29 -18.92
N ALA A 271 17.78 -17.36 -18.09
CA ALA A 271 17.10 -16.95 -16.85
C ALA A 271 16.46 -15.54 -16.95
N ALA A 272 16.87 -14.75 -17.94
CA ALA A 272 16.50 -13.34 -18.09
C ALA A 272 15.03 -13.09 -18.48
N PHE A 273 14.29 -14.08 -18.96
CA PHE A 273 12.92 -13.87 -19.46
C PHE A 273 11.84 -13.71 -18.37
N ARG A 274 12.16 -13.83 -17.08
CA ARG A 274 11.13 -13.92 -16.02
C ARG A 274 11.32 -13.05 -14.77
N GLY A 275 12.49 -12.43 -14.58
CA GLY A 275 12.83 -11.79 -13.28
C GLY A 275 12.58 -10.29 -13.19
N TYR A 276 13.04 -9.50 -14.16
CA TYR A 276 13.23 -8.05 -13.96
C TYR A 276 12.18 -7.14 -14.60
N LEU A 277 11.33 -7.67 -15.50
CA LEU A 277 10.20 -6.91 -16.05
C LEU A 277 9.16 -6.54 -14.98
N VAL A 278 9.21 -7.26 -13.86
CA VAL A 278 8.28 -7.14 -12.73
C VAL A 278 8.50 -5.81 -11.99
N GLU A 279 9.71 -5.28 -11.89
CA GLU A 279 10.05 -4.22 -10.92
C GLU A 279 9.43 -2.84 -11.23
N MET A 280 9.47 -2.37 -12.48
CA MET A 280 8.97 -1.02 -12.82
C MET A 280 7.44 -0.91 -12.91
N LYS A 281 6.78 -1.99 -13.34
CA LYS A 281 5.31 -2.04 -13.47
C LYS A 281 4.67 -2.53 -12.18
N ALA A 282 5.36 -3.38 -11.39
CA ALA A 282 4.99 -3.60 -10.00
C ALA A 282 5.05 -2.30 -9.20
N HIS A 283 5.89 -1.31 -9.52
CA HIS A 283 5.81 0.01 -8.88
C HIS A 283 4.42 0.65 -9.03
N GLU A 284 3.82 0.68 -10.23
CA GLU A 284 2.44 1.18 -10.46
C GLU A 284 1.36 0.30 -9.78
N LEU A 285 1.59 -1.02 -9.64
CA LEU A 285 0.65 -1.91 -8.93
C LEU A 285 0.82 -1.87 -7.40
N LEU A 286 2.04 -1.68 -6.91
CA LEU A 286 2.38 -1.43 -5.52
C LEU A 286 1.98 -0.01 -5.11
N VAL A 287 1.83 0.90 -6.09
CA VAL A 287 1.27 2.23 -5.89
C VAL A 287 -0.18 2.16 -5.37
N HIS A 288 -0.94 1.14 -5.77
CA HIS A 288 -2.35 0.96 -5.44
C HIS A 288 -2.64 -0.19 -4.45
N GLY A 289 -1.59 -0.85 -3.94
CA GLY A 289 -1.69 -2.01 -3.06
C GLY A 289 -2.17 -3.28 -3.76
N MET A 290 -1.34 -4.33 -3.76
CA MET A 290 -1.68 -5.61 -4.38
C MET A 290 -2.25 -6.61 -3.37
N ASN A 291 -3.43 -7.15 -3.67
CA ASN A 291 -4.02 -8.31 -3.01
C ASN A 291 -3.71 -9.62 -3.76
N GLY A 292 -4.17 -10.75 -3.23
CA GLY A 292 -3.99 -12.07 -3.84
C GLY A 292 -4.65 -12.22 -5.22
N LYS A 293 -5.79 -11.58 -5.50
CA LYS A 293 -6.40 -11.55 -6.84
C LYS A 293 -5.48 -10.85 -7.84
N GLY A 294 -4.88 -9.72 -7.47
CA GLY A 294 -3.90 -9.00 -8.26
C GLY A 294 -2.66 -9.84 -8.57
N ILE A 295 -2.08 -10.49 -7.56
CA ILE A 295 -0.94 -11.41 -7.74
C ILE A 295 -1.31 -12.57 -8.67
N VAL A 296 -2.48 -13.19 -8.48
CA VAL A 296 -2.96 -14.27 -9.35
C VAL A 296 -3.16 -13.80 -10.79
N ALA A 297 -3.70 -12.60 -10.99
CA ALA A 297 -3.88 -12.02 -12.32
C ALA A 297 -2.52 -11.82 -13.01
N VAL A 298 -1.54 -11.23 -12.32
CA VAL A 298 -0.16 -11.08 -12.82
C VAL A 298 0.46 -12.44 -13.16
N LEU A 299 0.35 -13.42 -12.25
CA LEU A 299 0.88 -14.77 -12.52
C LEU A 299 0.21 -15.45 -13.71
N LYS A 300 -1.09 -15.24 -13.93
CA LYS A 300 -1.81 -15.78 -15.09
C LYS A 300 -1.36 -15.09 -16.37
N SER A 301 -1.28 -13.77 -16.36
CA SER A 301 -0.79 -12.98 -17.49
C SER A 301 0.61 -13.44 -17.88
N LEU A 302 1.51 -13.60 -16.91
CA LEU A 302 2.88 -14.08 -17.14
C LEU A 302 2.99 -15.58 -17.49
N GLY A 303 1.88 -16.33 -17.54
CA GLY A 303 1.90 -17.78 -17.78
C GLY A 303 2.55 -18.59 -16.65
N LEU A 304 2.77 -17.99 -15.48
CA LEU A 304 3.44 -18.59 -14.32
C LEU A 304 2.47 -19.26 -13.35
N PHE A 305 1.16 -18.95 -13.43
CA PHE A 305 0.16 -19.38 -12.46
C PHE A 305 0.14 -20.89 -12.21
N ASN A 306 0.08 -21.71 -13.27
CA ASN A 306 0.05 -23.17 -13.12
C ASN A 306 1.33 -23.73 -12.50
N ASN A 307 2.47 -23.08 -12.75
CA ASN A 307 3.75 -23.46 -12.17
C ASN A 307 3.81 -23.06 -10.69
N ALA A 308 3.40 -21.83 -10.36
CA ALA A 308 3.33 -21.32 -8.99
C ALA A 308 2.40 -22.17 -8.11
N ILE A 309 1.25 -22.60 -8.62
CA ILE A 309 0.31 -23.47 -7.87
C ILE A 309 0.97 -24.80 -7.48
N LYS A 310 1.77 -25.40 -8.37
CA LYS A 310 2.43 -26.69 -8.11
C LYS A 310 3.72 -26.53 -7.31
N HIS A 311 4.43 -25.44 -7.56
CA HIS A 311 5.73 -25.13 -6.99
C HIS A 311 5.73 -23.66 -6.55
N PRO A 312 5.15 -23.31 -5.39
CA PRO A 312 5.06 -21.92 -4.93
C PRO A 312 6.43 -21.23 -4.85
N ARG A 313 7.48 -21.99 -4.56
CA ARG A 313 8.88 -21.52 -4.53
C ARG A 313 9.51 -21.23 -5.90
N SER A 314 8.83 -21.57 -6.99
CA SER A 314 9.27 -21.24 -8.36
C SER A 314 9.05 -19.75 -8.70
N VAL A 315 8.25 -19.07 -7.89
CA VAL A 315 8.00 -17.64 -7.95
C VAL A 315 8.49 -17.07 -6.63
N VAL A 316 9.01 -15.85 -6.68
CA VAL A 316 9.44 -15.12 -5.52
C VAL A 316 8.81 -13.73 -5.57
N LEU A 317 8.28 -13.27 -4.45
CA LEU A 317 7.90 -11.87 -4.28
C LEU A 317 9.09 -11.13 -3.69
N ILE A 318 9.56 -10.13 -4.40
CA ILE A 318 10.68 -9.30 -3.99
C ILE A 318 10.14 -7.92 -3.65
N PHE A 319 10.25 -7.56 -2.36
CA PHE A 319 9.95 -6.23 -1.85
C PHE A 319 11.26 -5.45 -1.80
N VAL A 320 11.43 -4.42 -2.61
CA VAL A 320 12.71 -3.70 -2.66
C VAL A 320 12.82 -2.72 -1.49
N GLY A 321 13.87 -2.85 -0.68
CA GLY A 321 14.21 -1.94 0.43
C GLY A 321 15.64 -2.00 0.92
N PRO A 322 16.13 -1.13 1.82
CA PRO A 322 17.56 -1.13 2.17
C PRO A 322 17.92 -2.22 3.18
N GLU A 323 19.23 -2.51 3.25
CA GLU A 323 19.85 -3.47 4.17
C GLU A 323 19.55 -3.13 5.65
N PRO A 324 18.95 -4.05 6.45
CA PRO A 324 18.75 -3.89 7.88
C PRO A 324 20.06 -4.13 8.65
N LYS A 325 20.31 -3.33 9.69
CA LYS A 325 21.47 -3.50 10.58
C LYS A 325 21.40 -4.83 11.35
N PRO A 326 22.54 -5.40 11.79
CA PRO A 326 22.61 -6.67 12.53
C PRO A 326 21.74 -6.72 13.80
N ASP A 327 21.36 -5.56 14.33
CA ASP A 327 20.63 -5.42 15.59
C ASP A 327 19.14 -5.08 15.39
N GLN A 328 18.70 -4.85 14.14
CA GLN A 328 17.28 -4.66 13.82
C GLN A 328 16.62 -6.01 13.55
N GLU A 329 15.46 -6.24 14.15
CA GLU A 329 14.56 -7.24 13.58
C GLU A 329 14.25 -6.80 12.14
N ARG A 330 14.75 -7.58 11.17
CA ARG A 330 14.40 -7.42 9.74
C ARG A 330 12.87 -7.20 9.63
N LEU A 331 12.38 -6.75 8.47
CA LEU A 331 11.04 -7.15 8.03
C LEU A 331 10.99 -8.70 7.96
N LYS A 332 10.93 -9.37 9.12
CA LYS A 332 11.02 -10.83 9.29
C LYS A 332 9.65 -11.46 9.08
N SER A 333 8.58 -10.68 9.20
CA SER A 333 7.22 -11.15 8.95
C SER A 333 6.88 -11.00 7.48
N ALA A 334 6.60 -12.11 6.81
CA ALA A 334 5.95 -12.13 5.50
C ALA A 334 4.72 -11.21 5.52
N GLN A 335 4.57 -10.37 4.49
CA GLN A 335 3.37 -9.57 4.35
C GLN A 335 2.17 -10.50 4.19
N THR A 336 1.10 -10.18 4.91
CA THR A 336 -0.16 -10.93 4.75
C THR A 336 -0.77 -10.53 3.42
N ILE A 337 -0.89 -11.47 2.50
CA ILE A 337 -1.52 -11.26 1.20
C ILE A 337 -3.04 -11.48 1.37
N PRO A 338 -3.88 -10.46 1.18
CA PRO A 338 -5.33 -10.60 1.24
C PRO A 338 -5.85 -11.61 0.23
N TRP A 339 -6.59 -12.62 0.69
CA TRP A 339 -7.23 -13.60 -0.19
C TRP A 339 -8.48 -14.15 0.47
N ASP A 340 -9.64 -13.81 -0.08
CA ASP A 340 -10.90 -14.41 0.33
C ASP A 340 -10.96 -15.89 -0.12
N LEU A 341 -11.26 -16.77 0.82
CA LEU A 341 -11.33 -18.20 0.61
C LEU A 341 -12.66 -18.64 0.00
N LEU A 342 -13.76 -17.97 0.36
CA LEU A 342 -15.10 -18.49 0.16
C LEU A 342 -15.83 -17.85 -1.02
N ALA A 343 -15.45 -16.64 -1.42
CA ALA A 343 -16.09 -15.91 -2.52
C ALA A 343 -17.58 -15.65 -2.28
N ASN A 344 -18.03 -15.55 -1.02
CA ASN A 344 -19.45 -15.61 -0.70
C ASN A 344 -20.27 -14.50 -1.37
N SER A 345 -19.70 -13.30 -1.45
CA SER A 345 -20.29 -12.13 -2.11
C SER A 345 -20.21 -12.17 -3.65
N GLU A 346 -19.42 -13.07 -4.23
CA GLU A 346 -19.20 -13.14 -5.67
C GLU A 346 -20.35 -13.83 -6.39
N SER A 347 -20.57 -13.45 -7.65
CA SER A 347 -21.61 -14.01 -8.52
C SER A 347 -21.32 -15.48 -8.89
N VAL A 348 -22.36 -16.30 -9.06
CA VAL A 348 -22.20 -17.75 -9.38
C VAL A 348 -21.50 -18.06 -10.71
N ASP A 349 -21.33 -17.08 -11.59
CA ASP A 349 -20.60 -17.23 -12.87
C ASP A 349 -19.09 -17.41 -12.70
N ILE A 350 -18.54 -17.06 -11.55
CA ILE A 350 -17.14 -17.37 -11.25
C ILE A 350 -16.91 -18.88 -11.03
N LEU A 351 -18.00 -19.65 -10.83
CA LEU A 351 -17.91 -21.08 -10.57
C LEU A 351 -17.62 -21.85 -11.87
N PRO A 352 -16.64 -22.77 -11.85
CA PRO A 352 -16.26 -23.51 -13.04
C PRO A 352 -17.41 -24.39 -13.55
N GLY A 353 -17.83 -24.15 -14.79
CA GLY A 353 -18.91 -24.91 -15.44
C GLY A 353 -20.31 -24.32 -15.24
N VAL A 354 -20.43 -23.15 -14.59
CA VAL A 354 -21.62 -22.30 -14.56
C VAL A 354 -21.47 -21.24 -15.65
N GLY A 355 -21.90 -21.57 -16.87
CA GLY A 355 -21.97 -20.61 -17.97
C GLY A 355 -23.22 -19.72 -17.89
N VAL A 356 -23.36 -18.79 -18.82
CA VAL A 356 -24.45 -17.79 -18.87
C VAL A 356 -25.85 -18.41 -18.75
N GLU A 357 -26.11 -19.53 -19.44
CA GLU A 357 -27.41 -20.21 -19.38
C GLU A 357 -27.72 -20.75 -17.99
N LYS A 358 -26.75 -21.43 -17.35
CA LYS A 358 -26.90 -21.95 -15.99
C LYS A 358 -27.00 -20.85 -14.94
N LYS A 359 -26.30 -19.73 -15.16
CA LYS A 359 -26.43 -18.52 -14.32
C LYS A 359 -27.88 -18.04 -14.34
N HIS A 360 -28.47 -17.83 -15.51
CA HIS A 360 -29.85 -17.39 -15.63
C HIS A 360 -30.86 -18.37 -15.04
N GLU A 361 -30.62 -19.68 -15.15
CA GLU A 361 -31.44 -20.69 -14.49
C GLU A 361 -31.38 -20.61 -12.96
N LEU A 362 -30.20 -20.39 -12.39
CA LEU A 362 -30.01 -20.18 -10.95
C LEU A 362 -30.65 -18.86 -10.47
N GLU A 363 -30.52 -17.79 -11.25
CA GLU A 363 -31.11 -16.48 -10.94
C GLU A 363 -32.65 -16.54 -10.90
N ARG A 364 -33.28 -17.36 -11.75
CA ARG A 364 -34.74 -17.59 -11.77
C ARG A 364 -35.27 -18.25 -10.48
N ILE A 365 -34.40 -18.92 -9.73
CA ILE A 365 -34.73 -19.50 -8.42
C ILE A 365 -34.09 -18.73 -7.26
N HIS A 366 -33.73 -17.46 -7.50
CA HIS A 366 -33.14 -16.55 -6.53
C HIS A 366 -31.77 -16.98 -5.97
N ILE A 367 -30.95 -17.66 -6.78
CA ILE A 367 -29.56 -17.95 -6.45
C ILE A 367 -28.68 -17.06 -7.32
N ARG A 368 -28.03 -16.05 -6.72
CA ARG A 368 -27.22 -15.06 -7.44
C ARG A 368 -25.75 -15.12 -7.05
N THR A 369 -25.46 -15.39 -5.78
CA THR A 369 -24.10 -15.44 -5.24
C THR A 369 -23.62 -16.88 -4.96
N VAL A 370 -22.32 -17.04 -4.74
CA VAL A 370 -21.75 -18.32 -4.29
C VAL A 370 -22.35 -18.70 -2.92
N GLU A 371 -22.60 -17.73 -2.04
CA GLU A 371 -23.27 -17.97 -0.76
C GLU A 371 -24.71 -18.47 -0.93
N ASP A 372 -25.51 -17.84 -1.79
CA ASP A 372 -26.86 -18.29 -2.11
C ASP A 372 -26.85 -19.75 -2.58
N LEU A 373 -25.88 -20.10 -3.42
CA LEU A 373 -25.75 -21.45 -3.93
C LEU A 373 -25.38 -22.41 -2.81
N ARG A 374 -24.43 -22.04 -1.92
CA ARG A 374 -24.04 -22.84 -0.73
C ARG A 374 -25.22 -23.09 0.21
N GLU A 375 -26.07 -22.09 0.41
CA GLU A 375 -27.29 -22.25 1.20
C GLU A 375 -28.32 -23.15 0.51
N ALA A 376 -28.48 -22.98 -0.81
CA ALA A 376 -29.47 -23.70 -1.59
C ALA A 376 -29.14 -25.19 -1.78
N VAL A 377 -27.88 -25.60 -1.60
CA VAL A 377 -27.50 -27.03 -1.58
C VAL A 377 -28.10 -27.79 -0.40
N VAL A 378 -28.68 -27.08 0.57
CA VAL A 378 -29.60 -27.59 1.60
C VAL A 378 -31.00 -27.04 1.29
N PRO A 379 -31.78 -27.68 0.39
CA PRO A 379 -32.91 -27.03 -0.26
C PRO A 379 -34.07 -26.71 0.69
N LYS A 380 -34.40 -25.42 0.82
CA LYS A 380 -35.44 -24.90 1.74
C LYS A 380 -36.80 -24.72 1.05
N THR A 381 -36.85 -24.36 -0.23
CA THR A 381 -38.11 -24.09 -0.98
C THR A 381 -38.51 -25.19 -1.96
N THR A 382 -39.80 -25.27 -2.33
CA THR A 382 -40.33 -26.24 -3.31
C THR A 382 -39.68 -26.06 -4.69
N ALA A 383 -39.45 -24.81 -5.12
CA ALA A 383 -38.79 -24.50 -6.39
C ALA A 383 -37.33 -24.98 -6.43
N GLN A 384 -36.57 -24.79 -5.35
CA GLN A 384 -35.19 -25.30 -5.23
C GLN A 384 -35.15 -26.83 -5.23
N LYS A 385 -36.07 -27.48 -4.51
CA LYS A 385 -36.18 -28.95 -4.47
C LYS A 385 -36.44 -29.53 -5.86
N GLU A 386 -37.36 -28.95 -6.63
CA GLU A 386 -37.61 -29.38 -8.00
C GLU A 386 -36.44 -29.11 -8.94
N PHE A 387 -35.83 -27.93 -8.83
CA PHE A 387 -34.69 -27.54 -9.65
C PHE A 387 -33.52 -28.52 -9.48
N PHE A 388 -33.06 -28.74 -8.25
CA PHE A 388 -31.92 -29.63 -8.01
C PHE A 388 -32.24 -31.11 -8.21
N LYS A 389 -33.52 -31.50 -8.19
CA LYS A 389 -33.97 -32.83 -8.63
C LYS A 389 -33.79 -33.00 -10.14
N ARG A 390 -34.09 -31.97 -10.94
CA ARG A 390 -33.91 -31.98 -12.41
C ARG A 390 -32.46 -31.81 -12.83
N HIS A 391 -31.71 -30.94 -12.15
CA HIS A 391 -30.34 -30.55 -12.54
C HIS A 391 -29.24 -31.25 -11.73
N ASN A 392 -29.58 -32.31 -10.98
CA ASN A 392 -28.68 -33.11 -10.16
C ASN A 392 -27.90 -32.26 -9.13
N LEU A 393 -28.46 -32.12 -7.92
CA LEU A 393 -27.84 -31.48 -6.75
C LEU A 393 -26.35 -31.84 -6.57
N GLY A 394 -26.00 -33.12 -6.79
CA GLY A 394 -24.65 -33.61 -6.64
C GLY A 394 -23.65 -32.96 -7.61
N SER A 395 -24.10 -32.43 -8.73
CA SER A 395 -23.25 -31.67 -9.67
C SER A 395 -22.83 -30.32 -9.08
N TYR A 396 -23.76 -29.56 -8.48
CA TYR A 396 -23.49 -28.27 -7.84
C TYR A 396 -22.67 -28.42 -6.55
N VAL A 397 -22.94 -29.45 -5.74
CA VAL A 397 -22.08 -29.82 -4.59
C VAL A 397 -20.64 -30.03 -5.05
N ARG A 398 -20.44 -30.78 -6.16
CA ARG A 398 -19.11 -31.04 -6.72
C ARG A 398 -18.46 -29.79 -7.28
N ILE A 399 -19.22 -28.90 -7.92
CA ILE A 399 -18.72 -27.61 -8.43
C ILE A 399 -18.20 -26.76 -7.28
N LEU A 400 -19.00 -26.54 -6.23
CA LEU A 400 -18.59 -25.80 -5.04
C LEU A 400 -17.38 -26.43 -4.37
N SER A 401 -17.40 -27.76 -4.17
CA SER A 401 -16.26 -28.47 -3.57
C SER A 401 -14.98 -28.35 -4.40
N LYS A 402 -15.08 -28.35 -5.74
CA LYS A 402 -13.93 -28.17 -6.63
C LYS A 402 -13.43 -26.73 -6.60
N PHE A 403 -14.35 -25.76 -6.56
CA PHE A 403 -14.07 -24.35 -6.45
C PHE A 403 -13.34 -24.01 -5.15
N ASP A 404 -13.86 -24.48 -4.01
CA ASP A 404 -13.27 -24.29 -2.68
C ASP A 404 -11.87 -24.89 -2.57
N ARG A 405 -11.69 -26.11 -3.11
CA ARG A 405 -10.36 -26.71 -3.21
C ARG A 405 -9.41 -25.86 -4.05
N GLY A 406 -9.87 -25.31 -5.17
CA GLY A 406 -9.09 -24.41 -6.00
C GLY A 406 -8.69 -23.12 -5.28
N ARG A 407 -9.64 -22.46 -4.59
CA ARG A 407 -9.40 -21.27 -3.77
C ARG A 407 -8.42 -21.54 -2.64
N LYS A 408 -8.54 -22.70 -1.98
CA LYS A 408 -7.58 -23.17 -0.96
C LYS A 408 -6.18 -23.38 -1.57
N SER A 409 -6.06 -24.07 -2.71
CA SER A 409 -4.77 -24.24 -3.38
C SER A 409 -4.12 -22.91 -3.77
N ILE A 410 -4.91 -21.91 -4.17
CA ILE A 410 -4.40 -20.56 -4.43
C ILE A 410 -3.93 -19.89 -3.14
N ARG A 411 -4.67 -20.00 -2.02
CA ARG A 411 -4.22 -19.51 -0.72
C ARG A 411 -2.90 -20.15 -0.30
N ASP A 412 -2.83 -21.47 -0.37
CA ASP A 412 -1.65 -22.24 0.00
C ASP A 412 -0.45 -21.87 -0.88
N MET A 413 -0.68 -21.61 -2.18
CA MET A 413 0.31 -21.05 -3.08
C MET A 413 0.74 -19.64 -2.62
N LEU A 414 -0.18 -18.70 -2.43
CA LEU A 414 0.15 -17.32 -2.05
C LEU A 414 0.93 -17.26 -0.73
N GLN A 415 0.56 -18.10 0.25
CA GLN A 415 1.29 -18.24 1.52
C GLN A 415 2.63 -18.97 1.37
N GLY A 416 2.74 -19.84 0.36
CA GLY A 416 3.94 -20.63 0.08
C GLY A 416 4.95 -19.93 -0.84
N ILE A 417 4.57 -18.82 -1.50
CA ILE A 417 5.50 -18.02 -2.29
C ILE A 417 6.49 -17.34 -1.33
N PRO A 418 7.80 -17.61 -1.46
CA PRO A 418 8.82 -16.90 -0.70
C PRO A 418 8.71 -15.40 -0.92
N GLN A 419 8.70 -14.67 0.19
CA GLN A 419 8.75 -13.23 0.20
C GLN A 419 10.15 -12.84 0.68
N TYR A 420 10.86 -12.05 -0.10
CA TYR A 420 12.14 -11.47 0.31
C TYR A 420 12.04 -9.97 0.25
N VAL A 421 12.76 -9.32 1.14
CA VAL A 421 13.12 -7.93 0.95
C VAL A 421 14.44 -7.92 0.19
N TRP A 422 14.46 -7.37 -1.02
CA TRP A 422 15.73 -7.13 -1.72
C TRP A 422 16.34 -5.90 -1.12
N GLU A 423 17.39 -6.16 -0.35
CA GLU A 423 18.28 -5.18 0.28
C GLU A 423 19.10 -4.50 -0.82
N VAL A 424 18.68 -3.31 -1.25
CA VAL A 424 19.51 -2.50 -2.14
C VAL A 424 20.61 -1.90 -1.26
N MET A 425 21.84 -2.40 -1.45
CA MET A 425 23.07 -1.90 -0.80
C MET A 425 23.21 -0.41 -1.01
#